data_AF-A0AAW8YFR7-F1
#
_entry.id   AF-A0AAW8YFR7-F1
#
_cell.length_a   1.000
_cell.length_b   1.000
_cell.length_c   1.000
_cell.angle_alpha   90.00
_cell.angle_beta   90.00
_cell.angle_gamma   90.00
#
_symmetry.space_group_name_H-M   'P 1'
#
loop_
_entity.id
_entity.type
_entity.pdbx_description
1 polymer ?
#
loop_
_entity_poly.entity_id
_entity_poly.type
_entity_poly.pdbx_seq_one_letter_code
_entity_poly.pdbx_strand_id
1 'polypeptide(L)'
;MAKIDIDNTAYEDAIQKLKKALVFPRSLGEGKLPTANDNVINYYLGYAYKKLNKNEEAIKYFTLATTGLEHPSSALYYNDQPSDTIFYQGLAFEQLGKLDKASGRYHQLISYGKKHIFDKFEKDYFAVSLPDALLFKDDYQLRNTIDCYYLMILGYIGLGNHDKVPEVLDLVDDLTNNHQGIIRHREFIKYQV
;
A
#
# COMPACT_ATOMS: atom_id res chain seq x y z
N MET A 1 8.48 12.41 5.60
CA MET A 1 9.76 12.60 6.33
C MET A 1 10.82 11.63 5.83
N ALA A 2 10.78 10.32 6.12
CA ALA A 2 11.80 9.39 5.62
C ALA A 2 11.94 9.34 4.08
N LYS A 3 10.84 9.42 3.33
CA LYS A 3 10.88 9.50 1.86
C LYS A 3 11.62 10.76 1.36
N ILE A 4 11.40 11.90 2.03
CA ILE A 4 12.11 13.16 1.70
C ILE A 4 13.61 12.99 1.93
N ASP A 5 14.02 12.32 3.00
CA ASP A 5 15.44 12.03 3.24
C ASP A 5 16.02 11.14 2.13
N ILE A 6 15.27 10.12 1.69
CA ILE A 6 15.66 9.25 0.57
C ILE A 6 15.83 10.05 -0.73
N ASP A 7 14.89 10.96 -1.03
CA ASP A 7 14.92 11.81 -2.21
C ASP A 7 16.10 12.80 -2.16
N ASN A 8 16.46 13.26 -0.96
CA ASN A 8 17.65 14.09 -0.70
C ASN A 8 18.95 13.29 -0.52
N THR A 9 18.95 11.97 -0.79
CA THR A 9 20.10 11.07 -0.62
C THR A 9 20.64 10.92 0.81
N ALA A 10 19.90 11.40 1.82
CA ALA A 10 20.21 11.27 3.24
C ALA A 10 19.74 9.89 3.77
N TYR A 11 20.36 8.82 3.27
CA TYR A 11 19.90 7.44 3.51
C TYR A 11 20.04 6.99 4.97
N GLU A 12 21.09 7.40 5.66
CA GLU A 12 21.28 7.11 7.09
C GLU A 12 20.15 7.68 7.94
N ASP A 13 19.76 8.93 7.68
CA ASP A 13 18.67 9.61 8.38
C ASP A 13 17.32 8.95 8.07
N ALA A 14 17.10 8.54 6.82
CA ALA A 14 15.94 7.78 6.43
C ALA A 14 15.85 6.46 7.22
N ILE A 15 16.96 5.70 7.30
CA ILE A 15 17.04 4.44 8.06
C ILE A 15 16.72 4.67 9.53
N GLN A 16 17.28 5.72 10.15
CA GLN A 16 16.99 6.03 11.55
C GLN A 16 15.50 6.30 11.79
N LYS A 17 14.87 7.13 10.93
CA LYS A 17 13.45 7.46 11.04
C LYS A 17 12.55 6.24 10.80
N LEU A 18 12.88 5.41 9.80
CA LEU A 18 12.14 4.18 9.49
C LEU A 18 12.25 3.15 10.62
N LYS A 19 13.43 2.97 11.22
CA LYS A 19 13.59 2.08 12.38
C LYS A 19 12.82 2.57 13.60
N LYS A 20 12.77 3.89 13.84
CA LYS A 20 11.93 4.46 14.90
C LYS A 20 10.44 4.20 14.64
N ALA A 21 9.99 4.25 13.39
CA ALA A 21 8.60 3.97 13.02
C ALA A 21 8.17 2.50 13.28
N LEU A 22 9.12 1.56 13.38
CA LEU A 22 8.83 0.17 13.76
C LEU A 22 8.58 -0.02 15.26
N VAL A 23 8.94 0.95 16.08
CA VAL A 23 8.84 0.86 17.55
C VAL A 23 7.69 1.72 18.03
N PHE A 24 6.65 1.06 18.55
CA PHE A 24 5.51 1.76 19.14
C PHE A 24 5.94 2.35 20.49
N PRO A 25 5.79 3.66 20.73
CA PRO A 25 6.16 4.26 22.00
C PRO A 25 5.30 3.68 23.12
N ARG A 26 5.94 3.41 24.27
CA ARG A 26 5.27 2.84 25.46
C ARG A 26 4.05 3.66 25.91
N SER A 27 4.02 4.96 25.60
CA SER A 27 2.94 5.88 25.94
C SER A 27 1.61 5.59 25.23
N LEU A 28 1.58 4.77 24.17
CA LEU A 28 0.35 4.42 23.45
C LEU A 28 -0.56 3.44 24.21
N GLY A 29 -0.06 2.77 25.26
CA GLY A 29 -0.86 1.83 26.06
C GLY A 29 -1.24 0.52 25.35
N GLU A 30 -1.21 0.50 24.02
CA GLU A 30 -1.45 -0.66 23.16
C GLU A 30 -0.26 -0.92 22.23
N GLY A 31 -0.01 -2.19 21.93
CA GLY A 31 1.03 -2.64 21.02
C GLY A 31 0.51 -2.79 19.59
N LYS A 32 1.45 -2.99 18.66
CA LYS A 32 1.12 -3.30 17.26
C LYS A 32 0.38 -4.65 17.17
N LEU A 33 -0.69 -4.71 16.37
CA LEU A 33 -1.39 -5.97 16.08
C LEU A 33 -0.42 -7.00 15.48
N PRO A 34 -0.44 -8.27 15.92
CA PRO A 34 0.44 -9.32 15.37
C PRO A 34 0.29 -9.53 13.86
N THR A 35 -0.88 -9.20 13.31
CA THR A 35 -1.21 -9.34 11.88
C THR A 35 -0.78 -8.14 11.04
N ALA A 36 -0.41 -7.01 11.65
CA ALA A 36 -0.02 -5.83 10.90
C ALA A 36 1.40 -5.99 10.34
N ASN A 37 1.53 -6.09 9.02
CA ASN A 37 2.83 -6.21 8.37
C ASN A 37 3.45 -4.83 8.06
N ASP A 38 4.79 -4.73 8.08
CA ASP A 38 5.54 -3.49 7.83
C ASP A 38 6.00 -3.36 6.37
N ASN A 39 5.25 -3.87 5.39
CA ASN A 39 5.70 -3.97 3.99
C ASN A 39 6.28 -2.66 3.45
N VAL A 40 5.59 -1.55 3.70
CA VAL A 40 6.01 -0.21 3.27
C VAL A 40 7.34 0.17 3.91
N ILE A 41 7.45 0.10 5.24
CA ILE A 41 8.66 0.48 5.97
C ILE A 41 9.83 -0.42 5.57
N ASN A 42 9.61 -1.72 5.49
CA ASN A 42 10.60 -2.70 5.08
C ASN A 42 11.10 -2.45 3.65
N TYR A 43 10.22 -2.08 2.72
CA TYR A 43 10.63 -1.73 1.36
C TYR A 43 11.57 -0.51 1.34
N TYR A 44 11.21 0.57 2.03
CA TYR A 44 12.05 1.77 2.08
C TYR A 44 13.36 1.54 2.86
N LEU A 45 13.35 0.69 3.90
CA LEU A 45 14.58 0.27 4.57
C LEU A 45 15.50 -0.50 3.61
N GLY A 46 14.95 -1.47 2.88
CA GLY A 46 15.71 -2.22 1.87
C GLY A 46 16.33 -1.31 0.83
N TYR A 47 15.56 -0.32 0.35
CA TYR A 47 16.05 0.66 -0.63
C TYR A 47 17.16 1.55 -0.07
N ALA A 48 16.99 2.11 1.13
CA ALA A 48 18.01 2.95 1.75
C ALA A 48 19.31 2.16 2.03
N TYR A 49 19.20 0.93 2.51
CA TYR A 49 20.37 0.04 2.70
C TYR A 49 21.08 -0.28 1.39
N LYS A 50 20.31 -0.56 0.32
CA LYS A 50 20.87 -0.78 -1.02
C LYS A 50 21.67 0.42 -1.50
N LYS A 51 21.16 1.64 -1.31
CA LYS A 51 21.86 2.88 -1.71
C LYS A 51 23.14 3.14 -0.91
N LEU A 52 23.26 2.56 0.28
CA LEU A 52 24.49 2.56 1.08
C LEU A 52 25.40 1.35 0.80
N ASN A 53 25.14 0.57 -0.26
CA ASN A 53 25.86 -0.66 -0.61
C ASN A 53 25.87 -1.74 0.50
N LYS A 54 24.89 -1.69 1.40
CA LYS A 54 24.68 -2.67 2.49
C LYS A 54 23.75 -3.78 2.00
N ASN A 55 24.28 -4.64 1.14
CA ASN A 55 23.48 -5.59 0.36
C ASN A 55 22.78 -6.66 1.22
N GLU A 56 23.42 -7.13 2.29
CA GLU A 56 22.82 -8.14 3.17
C GLU A 56 21.56 -7.60 3.86
N GLU A 57 21.65 -6.39 4.41
CA GLU A 57 20.51 -5.71 5.03
C GLU A 57 19.44 -5.35 4.01
N ALA A 58 19.84 -4.91 2.80
CA ALA A 58 18.91 -4.64 1.72
C ALA A 58 18.07 -5.88 1.38
N ILE A 59 18.72 -7.03 1.14
CA ILE A 59 18.06 -8.30 0.83
C ILE A 59 17.16 -8.74 1.98
N LYS A 60 17.62 -8.61 3.23
CA LYS A 60 16.82 -8.92 4.42
C LYS A 60 15.52 -8.12 4.45
N TYR A 61 15.61 -6.80 4.31
CA TYR A 61 14.43 -5.94 4.40
C TYR A 61 13.51 -6.06 3.18
N PHE A 62 14.04 -6.24 1.97
CA PHE A 62 13.20 -6.57 0.82
C PHE A 62 12.47 -7.91 1.01
N THR A 63 13.14 -8.92 1.56
CA THR A 63 12.49 -10.21 1.84
C THR A 63 11.34 -10.04 2.85
N LEU A 64 11.56 -9.27 3.93
CA LEU A 64 10.50 -8.93 4.90
C LEU A 64 9.37 -8.09 4.26
N ALA A 65 9.66 -7.28 3.25
CA ALA A 65 8.65 -6.52 2.53
C ALA A 65 7.78 -7.38 1.60
N THR A 66 8.18 -8.63 1.30
CA THR A 66 7.39 -9.57 0.48
C THR A 66 6.39 -10.42 1.27
N THR A 67 6.42 -10.38 2.60
CA THR A 67 5.53 -11.19 3.45
C THR A 67 4.27 -10.41 3.85
N GLY A 68 3.14 -11.07 4.01
CA GLY A 68 1.89 -10.44 4.47
C GLY A 68 0.70 -10.93 3.67
N LEU A 69 -0.22 -10.02 3.32
CA LEU A 69 -1.42 -10.34 2.54
C LEU A 69 -1.06 -11.08 1.24
N GLU A 70 -1.76 -12.20 1.00
CA GLU A 70 -1.62 -12.97 -0.24
C GLU A 70 -2.54 -12.48 -1.35
N HIS A 71 -3.72 -11.97 -0.97
CA HIS A 71 -4.76 -11.51 -1.88
C HIS A 71 -5.33 -10.18 -1.39
N PRO A 72 -5.73 -9.26 -2.30
CA PRO A 72 -6.44 -8.07 -1.90
C PRO A 72 -7.80 -8.42 -1.29
N SER A 73 -8.21 -7.64 -0.30
CA SER A 73 -9.52 -7.70 0.33
C SER A 73 -10.08 -6.29 0.53
N SER A 74 -11.41 -6.20 0.68
CA SER A 74 -12.08 -4.96 1.06
C SER A 74 -11.72 -4.61 2.50
N ALA A 75 -11.28 -3.37 2.74
CA ALA A 75 -10.91 -2.89 4.07
C ALA A 75 -12.16 -2.32 4.77
N LEU A 76 -13.06 -3.22 5.15
CA LEU A 76 -14.36 -2.90 5.73
C LEU A 76 -14.26 -2.69 7.24
N TYR A 77 -13.34 -3.39 7.89
CA TYR A 77 -13.12 -3.33 9.32
C TYR A 77 -11.87 -2.51 9.66
N TYR A 78 -11.88 -1.86 10.81
CA TYR A 78 -10.80 -0.96 11.25
C TYR A 78 -9.44 -1.68 11.41
N ASN A 79 -9.46 -3.00 11.60
CA ASN A 79 -8.29 -3.85 11.78
C ASN A 79 -7.84 -4.55 10.48
N ASP A 80 -8.53 -4.31 9.35
CA ASP A 80 -8.14 -4.89 8.08
C ASP A 80 -6.83 -4.26 7.59
N GLN A 81 -5.90 -5.10 7.14
CA GLN A 81 -4.67 -4.62 6.57
C GLN A 81 -4.96 -4.00 5.19
N PRO A 82 -4.44 -2.80 4.89
CA PRO A 82 -4.60 -2.20 3.57
C PRO A 82 -4.03 -3.06 2.44
N SER A 83 -4.85 -3.29 1.41
CA SER A 83 -4.47 -4.04 0.21
C SER A 83 -3.34 -3.37 -0.60
N ASP A 84 -3.05 -2.09 -0.36
CA ASP A 84 -1.92 -1.39 -0.98
C ASP A 84 -0.55 -1.93 -0.54
N THR A 85 -0.48 -2.69 0.55
CA THR A 85 0.76 -3.38 0.95
C THR A 85 1.22 -4.42 -0.07
N ILE A 86 0.32 -4.99 -0.88
CA ILE A 86 0.62 -5.91 -1.98
C ILE A 86 1.42 -5.22 -3.09
N PHE A 87 1.19 -3.91 -3.32
CA PHE A 87 1.99 -3.14 -4.26
C PHE A 87 3.45 -3.06 -3.82
N TYR A 88 3.70 -2.84 -2.52
CA TYR A 88 5.04 -2.83 -1.96
C TYR A 88 5.72 -4.20 -1.94
N GLN A 89 4.95 -5.29 -1.83
CA GLN A 89 5.49 -6.65 -2.06
C GLN A 89 5.98 -6.80 -3.50
N GLY A 90 5.23 -6.28 -4.48
CA GLY A 90 5.63 -6.26 -5.89
C GLY A 90 6.95 -5.51 -6.09
N LEU A 91 7.04 -4.28 -5.56
CA LEU A 91 8.26 -3.48 -5.63
C LEU A 91 9.46 -4.17 -4.97
N ALA A 92 9.25 -4.85 -3.84
CA ALA A 92 10.31 -5.60 -3.17
C ALA A 92 10.76 -6.82 -3.97
N PHE A 93 9.84 -7.54 -4.65
CA PHE A 93 10.20 -8.63 -5.55
C PHE A 93 11.03 -8.15 -6.73
N GLU A 94 10.76 -6.97 -7.29
CA GLU A 94 11.60 -6.37 -8.34
C GLU A 94 13.02 -6.14 -7.85
N GLN A 95 13.18 -5.56 -6.66
CA GLN A 95 14.49 -5.30 -6.06
C GLN A 95 15.27 -6.59 -5.73
N LEU A 96 14.58 -7.72 -5.57
CA LEU A 96 15.15 -9.05 -5.39
C LEU A 96 15.38 -9.81 -6.72
N GLY A 97 15.10 -9.19 -7.88
CA GLY A 97 15.23 -9.82 -9.20
C GLY A 97 14.16 -10.87 -9.52
N LYS A 98 13.05 -10.92 -8.77
CA LYS A 98 11.96 -11.90 -8.94
C LYS A 98 10.78 -11.30 -9.72
N LEU A 99 11.02 -10.94 -10.98
CA LEU A 99 10.09 -10.17 -11.82
C LEU A 99 8.73 -10.85 -12.04
N ASP A 100 8.69 -12.18 -12.17
CA ASP A 100 7.44 -12.93 -12.33
C ASP A 100 6.54 -12.78 -11.09
N LYS A 101 7.14 -12.84 -9.90
CA LYS A 101 6.43 -12.66 -8.63
C LYS A 101 5.93 -11.22 -8.48
N ALA A 102 6.73 -10.24 -8.89
CA ALA A 102 6.33 -8.83 -8.88
C ALA A 102 5.11 -8.60 -9.79
N SER A 103 5.19 -9.06 -11.04
CA SER A 103 4.10 -8.95 -12.03
C SER A 103 2.81 -9.61 -11.53
N GLY A 104 2.93 -10.78 -10.88
CA GLY A 104 1.81 -11.45 -10.23
C GLY A 104 1.08 -10.57 -9.20
N ARG A 105 1.81 -9.83 -8.36
CA ARG A 105 1.21 -8.93 -7.35
C ARG A 105 0.46 -7.77 -8.00
N TYR A 106 1.02 -7.17 -9.05
CA TYR A 106 0.36 -6.06 -9.75
C TYR A 106 -0.90 -6.51 -10.51
N HIS A 107 -0.85 -7.67 -11.16
CA HIS A 107 -2.03 -8.24 -11.81
C HIS A 107 -3.14 -8.63 -10.83
N GLN A 108 -2.78 -9.11 -9.64
CA GLN A 108 -3.76 -9.39 -8.58
C GLN A 108 -4.54 -8.12 -8.19
N LEU A 109 -3.85 -6.98 -8.03
CA LEU A 109 -4.49 -5.70 -7.69
C LEU A 109 -5.47 -5.25 -8.78
N ILE A 110 -5.04 -5.29 -10.06
CA ILE A 110 -5.91 -4.93 -11.19
C ILE A 110 -7.11 -5.87 -11.29
N SER A 111 -6.88 -7.17 -11.14
CA SER A 111 -7.94 -8.18 -11.28
C SER A 111 -8.98 -8.03 -10.18
N TYR A 112 -8.55 -7.74 -8.95
CA TYR A 112 -9.45 -7.47 -7.84
C TYR A 112 -10.32 -6.24 -8.12
N GLY A 113 -9.70 -5.09 -8.45
CA GLY A 113 -10.45 -3.86 -8.71
C GLY A 113 -11.48 -4.03 -9.83
N LYS A 114 -11.09 -4.65 -10.95
CA LYS A 114 -12.03 -4.92 -12.06
C LYS A 114 -13.18 -5.85 -11.68
N LYS A 115 -12.92 -6.85 -10.84
CA LYS A 115 -13.92 -7.84 -10.43
C LYS A 115 -14.94 -7.24 -9.47
N HIS A 116 -14.49 -6.42 -8.52
CA HIS A 116 -15.28 -5.98 -7.38
C HIS A 116 -15.86 -4.56 -7.50
N ILE A 117 -15.52 -3.81 -8.55
CA ILE A 117 -15.99 -2.42 -8.73
C ILE A 117 -17.51 -2.28 -8.81
N PHE A 118 -18.21 -3.30 -9.31
CA PHE A 118 -19.68 -3.33 -9.44
C PHE A 118 -20.36 -4.19 -8.37
N ASP A 119 -19.63 -4.69 -7.39
CA ASP A 119 -20.21 -5.42 -6.27
C ASP A 119 -21.14 -4.50 -5.50
N LYS A 120 -22.32 -5.00 -5.14
CA LYS A 120 -23.30 -4.24 -4.36
C LYS A 120 -23.02 -4.43 -2.88
N PHE A 121 -22.91 -3.32 -2.15
CA PHE A 121 -22.73 -3.38 -0.71
C PHE A 121 -24.08 -3.57 0.01
N GLU A 122 -24.27 -4.72 0.66
CA GLU A 122 -25.40 -4.96 1.56
C GLU A 122 -24.89 -4.84 3.02
N LYS A 123 -25.47 -3.91 3.79
CA LYS A 123 -25.10 -3.71 5.20
C LYS A 123 -25.58 -4.90 6.01
N ASP A 124 -24.66 -5.74 6.48
CA ASP A 124 -24.98 -6.81 7.41
C ASP A 124 -25.31 -6.17 8.79
N TYR A 125 -26.61 -6.11 9.09
CA TYR A 125 -27.20 -5.27 10.15
C TYR A 125 -26.74 -5.63 11.59
N PHE A 126 -25.94 -6.69 11.75
CA PHE A 126 -25.48 -7.23 13.04
C PHE A 126 -23.97 -7.08 13.31
N ALA A 127 -23.23 -6.33 12.50
CA ALA A 127 -21.80 -6.15 12.72
C ALA A 127 -21.52 -5.19 13.89
N VAL A 128 -21.26 -5.75 15.07
CA VAL A 128 -20.76 -5.06 16.29
C VAL A 128 -19.37 -4.41 16.10
N SER A 129 -18.81 -4.56 14.89
CA SER A 129 -17.51 -4.02 14.44
C SER A 129 -17.64 -2.87 13.43
N LEU A 130 -18.86 -2.49 13.03
CA LEU A 130 -19.06 -1.23 12.33
C LEU A 130 -18.86 -0.09 13.35
N PRO A 131 -18.15 0.99 12.99
CA PRO A 131 -17.98 2.16 13.85
C PRO A 131 -19.28 2.96 13.90
N ASP A 132 -20.38 2.35 14.35
CA ASP A 132 -21.70 2.96 14.39
C ASP A 132 -21.84 3.84 15.65
N ALA A 133 -21.16 4.98 15.57
CA ALA A 133 -21.62 6.25 16.13
C ALA A 133 -21.37 7.39 15.11
N LEU A 134 -21.49 7.11 13.81
CA LEU A 134 -21.32 8.12 12.77
C LEU A 134 -22.60 8.96 12.62
N LEU A 135 -22.48 10.26 12.88
CA LEU A 135 -23.51 11.28 12.60
C LEU A 135 -23.78 11.46 11.09
N PHE A 136 -22.92 10.92 10.22
CA PHE A 136 -22.98 11.07 8.76
C PHE A 136 -23.15 9.70 8.09
N LYS A 137 -23.99 9.65 7.05
CA LYS A 137 -24.17 8.44 6.23
C LYS A 137 -23.00 8.31 5.27
N ASP A 138 -22.19 7.28 5.44
CA ASP A 138 -21.17 6.88 4.47
C ASP A 138 -21.81 6.15 3.28
N ASP A 139 -21.38 6.51 2.07
CA ASP A 139 -21.68 5.75 0.85
C ASP A 139 -20.63 4.65 0.67
N TYR A 140 -20.94 3.47 1.21
CA TYR A 140 -20.08 2.28 1.09
C TYR A 140 -19.87 1.82 -0.35
N GLN A 141 -20.84 2.08 -1.24
CA GLN A 141 -20.72 1.73 -2.64
C GLN A 141 -19.67 2.62 -3.31
N LEU A 142 -19.77 3.94 -3.10
CA LEU A 142 -18.81 4.91 -3.60
C LEU A 142 -17.40 4.62 -3.07
N ARG A 143 -17.28 4.31 -1.78
CA ARG A 143 -16.00 3.93 -1.16
C ARG A 143 -15.39 2.69 -1.81
N ASN A 144 -16.17 1.62 -2.00
CA ASN A 144 -15.69 0.42 -2.69
C ASN A 144 -15.24 0.73 -4.13
N THR A 145 -15.99 1.55 -4.87
CA THR A 145 -15.62 1.97 -6.22
C THR A 145 -14.28 2.72 -6.23
N ILE A 146 -14.09 3.68 -5.33
CA ILE A 146 -12.82 4.43 -5.19
C ILE A 146 -11.67 3.48 -4.81
N ASP A 147 -11.88 2.59 -3.85
CA ASP A 147 -10.86 1.61 -3.41
C ASP A 147 -10.48 0.66 -4.56
N CYS A 148 -11.45 0.20 -5.35
CA CYS A 148 -11.19 -0.64 -6.53
C CYS A 148 -10.35 0.09 -7.58
N TYR A 149 -10.67 1.34 -7.89
CA TYR A 149 -9.85 2.15 -8.80
C TYR A 149 -8.45 2.39 -8.26
N TYR A 150 -8.31 2.65 -6.95
CA TYR A 150 -7.01 2.81 -6.31
C TYR A 150 -6.12 1.56 -6.48
N LEU A 151 -6.67 0.36 -6.27
CA LEU A 151 -5.92 -0.88 -6.48
C LEU A 151 -5.52 -1.07 -7.95
N MET A 152 -6.41 -0.73 -8.89
CA MET A 152 -6.08 -0.74 -10.32
C MET A 152 -4.94 0.21 -10.66
N ILE A 153 -4.96 1.44 -10.14
CA ILE A 153 -3.89 2.43 -10.31
C ILE A 153 -2.56 1.87 -9.82
N LEU A 154 -2.50 1.31 -8.61
CA LEU A 154 -1.27 0.72 -8.06
C LEU A 154 -0.74 -0.41 -8.95
N GLY A 155 -1.61 -1.28 -9.46
CA GLY A 155 -1.19 -2.35 -10.36
C GLY A 155 -0.70 -1.83 -11.71
N TYR A 156 -1.33 -0.80 -12.29
CA TYR A 156 -0.85 -0.19 -13.54
C TYR A 156 0.47 0.53 -13.37
N ILE A 157 0.66 1.28 -12.27
CA ILE A 157 1.97 1.85 -11.88
C ILE A 157 3.00 0.71 -11.76
N GLY A 158 2.63 -0.38 -11.09
CA GLY A 158 3.43 -1.58 -10.93
C GLY A 158 3.86 -2.24 -12.24
N LEU A 159 3.04 -2.19 -13.29
CA LEU A 159 3.38 -2.76 -14.59
C LEU A 159 4.06 -1.75 -15.54
N GLY A 160 4.24 -0.50 -15.11
CA GLY A 160 4.73 0.58 -15.99
C GLY A 160 3.73 0.93 -17.10
N ASN A 161 2.44 0.68 -16.89
CA ASN A 161 1.40 0.94 -17.87
C ASN A 161 0.94 2.40 -17.78
N HIS A 162 1.81 3.30 -18.23
CA HIS A 162 1.66 4.75 -18.07
C HIS A 162 0.42 5.32 -18.77
N ASP A 163 -0.11 4.67 -19.80
CA ASP A 163 -1.29 5.14 -20.52
C ASP A 163 -2.58 4.93 -19.70
N LYS A 164 -2.66 3.84 -18.94
CA LYS A 164 -3.88 3.48 -18.18
C LYS A 164 -4.00 4.19 -16.83
N VAL A 165 -2.89 4.69 -16.28
CA VAL A 165 -2.92 5.37 -14.98
C VAL A 165 -3.74 6.67 -15.04
N PRO A 166 -3.51 7.58 -16.02
CA PRO A 166 -4.33 8.78 -16.20
C PRO A 166 -5.81 8.45 -16.45
N GLU A 167 -6.11 7.48 -17.32
CA GLU A 167 -7.49 7.08 -17.63
C GLU A 167 -8.29 6.72 -16.36
N VAL A 168 -7.67 6.00 -15.42
CA VAL A 168 -8.33 5.61 -14.17
C VAL A 168 -8.33 6.76 -13.14
N LEU A 169 -7.29 7.60 -13.13
CA LEU A 169 -7.24 8.78 -12.25
C LEU A 169 -8.34 9.79 -12.59
N ASP A 170 -8.61 10.02 -13.88
CA ASP A 170 -9.69 10.92 -14.32
C ASP A 170 -11.05 10.46 -13.80
N LEU A 171 -11.32 9.14 -13.84
CA LEU A 171 -12.54 8.56 -13.28
C LEU A 171 -12.64 8.73 -11.76
N VAL A 172 -11.52 8.74 -11.05
CA VAL A 172 -11.48 8.93 -9.59
C VAL A 172 -11.65 10.39 -9.23
N ASP A 173 -11.10 11.32 -10.02
CA ASP A 173 -11.14 12.76 -9.74
C ASP A 173 -12.55 13.33 -9.80
N ASP A 174 -13.43 12.72 -10.61
CA ASP A 174 -14.87 13.00 -10.63
C ASP A 174 -15.60 12.51 -9.36
N LEU A 175 -15.02 11.54 -8.63
CA LEU A 175 -15.63 10.89 -7.47
C LEU A 175 -15.12 11.42 -6.14
N THR A 176 -13.83 11.77 -6.05
CA THR A 176 -13.20 12.21 -4.81
C THR A 176 -11.91 12.99 -5.03
N ASN A 177 -11.62 13.91 -4.10
CA ASN A 177 -10.34 14.60 -4.01
C ASN A 177 -9.58 14.33 -2.68
N ASN A 178 -10.08 13.42 -1.83
CA ASN A 178 -9.59 13.26 -0.46
C ASN A 178 -8.97 11.87 -0.16
N HIS A 179 -8.97 10.96 -1.13
CA HIS A 179 -8.47 9.60 -0.94
C HIS A 179 -6.93 9.56 -0.77
N GLN A 180 -6.48 9.37 0.47
CA GLN A 180 -5.06 9.50 0.86
C GLN A 180 -4.13 8.55 0.12
N GLY A 181 -4.59 7.34 -0.19
CA GLY A 181 -3.81 6.37 -0.97
C GLY A 181 -3.53 6.85 -2.39
N ILE A 182 -4.53 7.47 -3.03
CA ILE A 182 -4.43 7.98 -4.41
C ILE A 182 -3.55 9.23 -4.42
N ILE A 183 -3.77 10.17 -3.50
CA ILE A 183 -2.94 11.37 -3.35
C ILE A 183 -1.47 10.99 -3.18
N ARG A 184 -1.17 9.96 -2.36
CA ARG A 184 0.19 9.49 -2.13
C ARG A 184 0.85 8.86 -3.36
N HIS A 185 0.09 8.19 -4.22
CA HIS A 185 0.64 7.39 -5.32
C HIS A 185 0.42 8.00 -6.71
N ARG A 186 -0.30 9.13 -6.83
CA ARG A 186 -0.56 9.83 -8.10
C ARG A 186 0.72 10.08 -8.88
N GLU A 187 1.73 10.63 -8.22
CA GLU A 187 3.05 10.96 -8.80
C GLU A 187 4.13 9.93 -8.40
N PHE A 188 3.75 8.69 -8.12
CA PHE A 188 4.71 7.70 -7.65
C PHE A 188 5.65 7.26 -8.77
N ILE A 189 6.93 7.55 -8.59
CA ILE A 189 8.01 7.07 -9.45
C ILE A 189 8.68 5.89 -8.76
N LYS A 190 8.76 4.75 -9.46
CA LYS A 190 9.48 3.58 -8.96
C LYS A 190 10.96 3.87 -8.82
N TYR A 191 11.54 3.40 -7.71
CA TYR A 191 12.99 3.38 -7.60
C TYR A 191 13.60 2.29 -8.47
N GLN A 192 14.71 2.64 -9.14
CA GLN A 192 15.41 1.74 -10.04
C GLN A 192 15.96 0.49 -9.30
N VAL A 193 15.89 -0.65 -9.99
CA VAL A 193 16.53 -1.91 -9.59
C VAL A 193 18.01 -1.87 -9.91
#